data_AF-A0AAD7Z2H8-F1
#
_entry.id   AF-A0AAD7Z2H8-F1
#
_cell.length_a   1.000
_cell.length_b   1.000
_cell.length_c   1.000
_cell.angle_alpha   90.00
_cell.angle_beta   90.00
_cell.angle_gamma   90.00
#
_symmetry.space_group_name_H-M   'P 1'
#
loop_
_entity.id
_entity.type
_entity.pdbx_description
1 polymer ?
#
loop_
_entity_poly.entity_id
_entity_poly.type
_entity_poly.pdbx_seq_one_letter_code
_entity_poly.pdbx_strand_id
1 'polypeptide(L)'
;MRAKSPEKRSRQKPVRQPTYRVESDRNPETTPQYFQISVNVLEARKLVWISPHSYNSYVIVVLGKKKHRTSIRRNMEEPYYREYFTFELYVSIRDIQRSSIWLAVMEPRCCAPPRLMGEVSIDLGAIWSQPRELF
;
A
#
# COMPACT_ATOMS: atom_id res chain seq x y z
N MET A 1 -16.90 87.01 28.57
CA MET A 1 -15.85 86.07 29.04
C MET A 1 -15.91 84.81 28.16
N ARG A 2 -14.83 84.50 27.44
CA ARG A 2 -14.77 83.44 26.42
C ARG A 2 -14.40 82.10 27.08
N ALA A 3 -15.31 81.14 27.11
CA ALA A 3 -15.08 79.82 27.70
C ALA A 3 -14.43 78.87 26.67
N LYS A 4 -13.48 78.05 27.17
CA LYS A 4 -12.58 77.16 26.40
C LYS A 4 -13.28 75.91 25.87
N SER A 5 -12.75 75.43 24.74
CA SER A 5 -13.05 74.15 24.08
C SER A 5 -12.61 72.92 24.89
N PRO A 6 -13.29 71.77 24.80
CA PRO A 6 -12.70 70.48 25.14
C PRO A 6 -12.34 69.65 23.90
N GLU A 7 -11.11 69.11 23.91
CA GLU A 7 -10.54 68.19 22.92
C GLU A 7 -11.32 66.87 22.83
N LYS A 8 -11.60 66.42 21.59
CA LYS A 8 -12.09 65.06 21.32
C LYS A 8 -10.91 64.09 21.31
N ARG A 9 -10.69 63.39 22.43
CA ARG A 9 -9.76 62.27 22.54
C ARG A 9 -10.27 61.09 21.70
N SER A 10 -9.62 60.84 20.56
CA SER A 10 -9.90 59.69 19.71
C SER A 10 -9.59 58.38 20.46
N ARG A 11 -10.61 57.55 20.69
CA ARG A 11 -10.43 56.19 21.22
C ARG A 11 -9.99 55.28 20.07
N GLN A 12 -8.69 55.00 19.97
CA GLN A 12 -8.20 53.90 19.14
C GLN A 12 -8.70 52.58 19.75
N LYS A 13 -9.52 51.84 19.01
CA LYS A 13 -9.85 50.44 19.34
C LYS A 13 -8.63 49.58 19.01
N PRO A 14 -8.20 48.66 19.90
CA PRO A 14 -7.14 47.73 19.55
C PRO A 14 -7.65 46.80 18.45
N VAL A 15 -6.94 46.80 17.31
CA VAL A 15 -7.17 45.86 16.22
C VAL A 15 -6.74 44.49 16.74
N ARG A 16 -7.70 43.61 17.04
CA ARG A 16 -7.42 42.19 17.28
C ARG A 16 -6.84 41.62 15.99
N GLN A 17 -5.56 41.26 16.03
CA GLN A 17 -4.95 40.50 14.94
C GLN A 17 -5.69 39.16 14.82
N PRO A 18 -6.20 38.78 13.64
CA PRO A 18 -6.69 37.44 13.43
C PRO A 18 -5.48 36.52 13.25
N THR A 19 -5.02 35.88 14.33
CA THR A 19 -4.10 34.74 14.23
C THR A 19 -4.88 33.53 13.75
N TYR A 20 -5.22 33.47 12.47
CA TYR A 20 -5.57 32.20 11.82
C TYR A 20 -4.28 31.55 11.32
N ARG A 21 -3.39 31.18 12.25
CA ARG A 21 -2.52 30.03 11.98
C ARG A 21 -3.26 28.81 12.49
N VAL A 22 -4.14 28.29 11.64
CA VAL A 22 -4.55 26.89 11.73
C VAL A 22 -3.32 26.11 11.25
N GLU A 23 -2.38 25.84 12.15
CA GLU A 23 -1.41 24.78 11.93
C GLU A 23 -2.26 23.52 11.75
N SER A 24 -2.33 23.06 10.50
CA SER A 24 -3.06 21.86 10.14
C SER A 24 -2.47 20.68 10.91
N ASP A 25 -3.14 20.25 11.97
CA ASP A 25 -2.95 18.98 12.69
C ASP A 25 -3.24 17.79 11.75
N ARG A 26 -2.53 17.69 10.64
CA ARG A 26 -2.62 16.55 9.72
C ARG A 26 -1.91 15.38 10.38
N ASN A 27 -2.66 14.54 11.07
CA ASN A 27 -2.16 13.27 11.57
C ASN A 27 -1.84 12.35 10.36
N PRO A 28 -0.54 12.07 10.08
CA PRO A 28 -0.14 11.26 8.93
C PRO A 28 -0.66 9.82 9.02
N GLU A 29 -0.92 9.31 10.24
CA GLU A 29 -1.45 7.96 10.44
C GLU A 29 -2.85 7.76 9.84
N THR A 30 -3.62 8.85 9.74
CA THR A 30 -5.03 8.81 9.33
C THR A 30 -5.31 9.58 8.05
N THR A 31 -4.37 10.43 7.61
CA THR A 31 -4.51 11.22 6.39
C THR A 31 -4.15 10.34 5.18
N PRO A 32 -5.02 10.22 4.16
CA PRO A 32 -4.68 9.49 2.94
C PRO A 32 -3.49 10.09 2.20
N GLN A 33 -2.61 9.24 1.70
CA GLN A 33 -1.44 9.58 0.91
C GLN A 33 -1.18 8.52 -0.17
N TYR A 34 -0.37 8.85 -1.17
CA TYR A 34 0.01 7.90 -2.21
C TYR A 34 1.09 6.94 -1.70
N PHE A 35 0.85 5.64 -1.87
CA PHE A 35 1.79 4.57 -1.62
C PHE A 35 2.03 3.78 -2.90
N GLN A 36 3.26 3.33 -3.05
CA GLN A 36 3.64 2.36 -4.06
C GLN A 36 4.17 1.11 -3.37
N ILE A 37 3.54 -0.03 -3.64
CA ILE A 37 3.99 -1.34 -3.18
C ILE A 37 4.45 -2.14 -4.38
N SER A 38 5.70 -2.61 -4.30
CA SER A 38 6.40 -3.29 -5.37
C SER A 38 6.63 -4.74 -5.01
N VAL A 39 6.26 -5.65 -5.89
CA VAL A 39 6.29 -7.10 -5.65
C VAL A 39 7.08 -7.76 -6.76
N ASN A 40 8.21 -8.34 -6.42
CA ASN A 40 9.03 -9.12 -7.34
C ASN A 40 8.83 -10.62 -7.07
N VAL A 41 8.13 -11.30 -7.97
CA VAL A 41 7.94 -12.75 -7.88
C VAL A 41 9.13 -13.43 -8.57
N LEU A 42 10.03 -13.98 -7.77
CA LEU A 42 11.29 -14.54 -8.26
C LEU A 42 11.12 -15.97 -8.78
N GLU A 43 10.82 -16.90 -7.89
CA GLU A 43 10.75 -18.33 -8.16
C GLU A 43 9.84 -19.05 -7.16
N ALA A 44 9.44 -20.27 -7.48
CA ALA A 44 8.89 -21.22 -6.52
C ALA A 44 9.72 -22.51 -6.56
N ARG A 45 9.84 -23.18 -5.42
CA ARG A 45 10.64 -24.40 -5.25
C ARG A 45 9.85 -25.45 -4.49
N LYS A 46 10.24 -26.71 -4.66
CA LYS A 46 9.65 -27.85 -3.92
C LYS A 46 8.12 -27.91 -4.01
N LEU A 47 7.56 -27.61 -5.19
CA LEU A 47 6.12 -27.66 -5.43
C LEU A 47 5.61 -29.11 -5.47
N VAL A 48 4.39 -29.33 -4.96
CA VAL A 48 3.75 -30.66 -4.99
C VAL A 48 2.92 -30.82 -6.27
N TRP A 49 3.41 -31.69 -7.15
CA TRP A 49 2.79 -31.98 -8.44
C TRP A 49 1.96 -33.26 -8.36
N ILE A 50 0.73 -33.20 -8.87
CA ILE A 50 -0.15 -34.38 -8.99
C ILE A 50 0.02 -35.03 -10.37
N SER A 51 0.33 -34.21 -11.39
CA SER A 51 0.49 -34.66 -12.77
C SER A 51 1.98 -34.63 -13.16
N PRO A 52 2.63 -35.78 -13.41
CA PRO A 52 4.06 -35.83 -13.75
C PRO A 52 4.39 -35.26 -15.15
N HIS A 53 3.38 -34.92 -15.95
CA HIS A 53 3.55 -34.41 -17.33
C HIS A 53 3.21 -32.92 -17.48
N SER A 54 2.87 -32.22 -16.39
CA SER A 54 2.44 -30.82 -16.45
C SER A 54 3.03 -30.01 -15.30
N TYR A 55 4.33 -29.73 -15.39
CA TYR A 55 5.01 -28.80 -14.48
C TYR A 55 4.78 -27.34 -14.91
N ASN A 56 3.51 -26.99 -15.02
CA ASN A 56 3.07 -25.66 -15.44
C ASN A 56 2.58 -24.89 -14.21
N SER A 57 3.01 -23.65 -14.04
CA SER A 57 2.52 -22.83 -12.93
C SER A 57 2.55 -21.34 -13.23
N TYR A 58 1.76 -20.58 -12.48
CA TYR A 58 1.79 -19.13 -12.43
C TYR A 58 1.47 -18.66 -11.00
N VAL A 59 1.85 -17.44 -10.66
CA VAL A 59 1.55 -16.85 -9.35
C VAL A 59 0.48 -15.78 -9.51
N ILE A 60 -0.54 -15.82 -8.66
CA ILE A 60 -1.50 -14.74 -8.47
C ILE A 60 -0.99 -13.86 -7.34
N VAL A 61 -1.05 -12.54 -7.52
CA VAL A 61 -0.70 -11.55 -6.50
C VAL A 61 -1.89 -10.62 -6.27
N VAL A 62 -2.38 -10.53 -5.05
CA VAL A 62 -3.57 -9.72 -4.69
C VAL A 62 -3.23 -8.76 -3.56
N LEU A 63 -3.63 -7.52 -3.71
CA LEU A 63 -3.60 -6.50 -2.66
C LEU A 63 -4.91 -5.70 -2.71
N GLY A 64 -5.74 -5.86 -1.68
CA GLY A 64 -7.09 -5.31 -1.64
C GLY A 64 -7.92 -5.77 -2.84
N LYS A 65 -8.38 -4.82 -3.67
CA LYS A 65 -9.18 -5.10 -4.88
C LYS A 65 -8.32 -5.30 -6.14
N LYS A 66 -7.01 -5.10 -6.06
CA LYS A 66 -6.10 -5.21 -7.21
C LYS A 66 -5.54 -6.62 -7.28
N LYS A 67 -5.53 -7.20 -8.47
CA LYS A 67 -5.01 -8.54 -8.74
C LYS A 67 -4.12 -8.52 -9.98
N HIS A 68 -2.93 -9.09 -9.84
CA HIS A 68 -2.02 -9.39 -10.93
C HIS A 68 -1.76 -10.90 -11.01
N ARG A 69 -1.18 -11.34 -12.13
CA ARG A 69 -0.65 -12.69 -12.25
C ARG A 69 0.63 -12.67 -13.08
N THR A 70 1.51 -13.62 -12.82
CA THR A 70 2.66 -13.90 -13.69
C THR A 70 2.21 -14.57 -14.98
N SER A 71 3.11 -14.60 -15.95
CA SER A 71 3.04 -15.51 -17.08
C SER A 71 3.08 -16.97 -16.59
N ILE A 72 2.50 -17.89 -17.37
CA ILE A 72 2.58 -19.32 -17.08
C ILE A 72 3.99 -19.80 -17.45
N ARG A 73 4.72 -20.30 -16.45
CA ARG A 73 5.96 -21.05 -16.65
C ARG A 73 5.60 -22.50 -16.95
N ARG A 74 6.22 -23.07 -17.97
CA ARG A 74 5.89 -24.40 -18.48
C ARG A 74 7.03 -25.37 -18.28
N ASN A 75 6.70 -26.62 -17.98
CA ASN A 75 7.64 -27.73 -17.83
C ASN A 75 8.82 -27.43 -16.88
N MET A 76 8.55 -26.78 -15.75
CA MET A 76 9.54 -26.45 -14.72
C MET A 76 9.04 -26.89 -13.33
N GLU A 77 9.72 -27.86 -12.71
CA GLU A 77 9.41 -28.30 -11.34
C GLU A 77 9.66 -27.18 -10.32
N GLU A 78 10.72 -26.39 -10.56
CA GLU A 78 11.10 -25.19 -9.81
C GLU A 78 11.05 -23.96 -10.74
N PRO A 79 9.86 -23.35 -10.94
CA PRO A 79 9.65 -22.28 -11.92
C PRO A 79 10.32 -20.96 -11.50
N TYR A 80 11.02 -20.33 -12.44
CA TYR A 80 11.49 -18.94 -12.32
C TYR A 80 10.52 -17.99 -13.02
N TYR A 81 9.86 -17.12 -12.24
CA TYR A 81 8.92 -16.14 -12.77
C TYR A 81 9.64 -14.84 -13.16
N ARG A 82 10.44 -14.26 -12.25
CA ARG A 82 11.14 -12.98 -12.43
C ARG A 82 10.24 -11.87 -12.99
N GLU A 83 9.05 -11.77 -12.44
CA GLU A 83 8.03 -10.81 -12.87
C GLU A 83 7.74 -9.82 -11.73
N TYR A 84 7.67 -8.54 -12.10
CA TYR A 84 7.55 -7.43 -11.17
C TYR A 84 6.18 -6.76 -11.31
N PHE A 85 5.53 -6.48 -10.19
CA PHE A 85 4.21 -5.84 -10.13
C PHE A 85 4.25 -4.62 -9.22
N THR A 86 3.58 -3.55 -9.64
CA THR A 86 3.44 -2.32 -8.86
C THR A 86 1.98 -2.09 -8.50
N PHE A 87 1.73 -1.83 -7.22
CA PHE A 87 0.43 -1.45 -6.69
C PHE A 87 0.48 -0.02 -6.19
N GLU A 88 -0.27 0.86 -6.84
CA GLU A 88 -0.45 2.25 -6.39
C GLU A 88 -1.72 2.37 -5.54
N LEU A 89 -1.62 2.96 -4.35
CA LEU A 89 -2.76 3.11 -3.43
C LEU A 89 -2.83 4.56 -2.93
N TYR A 90 -4.04 5.08 -2.77
CA TYR A 90 -4.28 6.34 -2.07
C TYR A 90 -5.09 6.05 -0.80
N VAL A 91 -4.38 5.87 0.31
CA VAL A 91 -4.92 5.35 1.58
C VAL A 91 -4.12 5.91 2.77
N SER A 92 -4.57 5.72 4.01
CA SER A 92 -3.81 6.14 5.20
C SER A 92 -2.73 5.11 5.59
N ILE A 93 -1.72 5.50 6.37
CA ILE A 93 -0.71 4.56 6.91
C ILE A 93 -1.38 3.44 7.70
N ARG A 94 -2.38 3.78 8.54
CA ARG A 94 -3.15 2.79 9.31
C ARG A 94 -3.84 1.75 8.43
N ASP A 95 -4.34 2.16 7.26
CA ASP A 95 -5.00 1.23 6.34
C ASP A 95 -3.98 0.32 5.63
N ILE A 96 -2.79 0.84 5.29
CA ILE A 96 -1.67 0.02 4.78
C ILE A 96 -1.26 -1.02 5.83
N GLN A 97 -1.06 -0.60 7.08
CA GLN A 97 -0.63 -1.49 8.16
C GLN A 97 -1.65 -2.59 8.48
N ARG A 98 -2.93 -2.39 8.15
CA ARG A 98 -4.00 -3.39 8.30
C ARG A 98 -4.21 -4.25 7.06
N SER A 99 -3.49 -3.94 5.98
CA SER A 99 -3.60 -4.65 4.71
C SER A 99 -2.62 -5.82 4.67
N SER A 100 -2.95 -6.82 3.87
CA SER A 100 -2.06 -7.93 3.58
C SER A 100 -1.97 -8.15 2.07
N ILE A 101 -0.79 -8.55 1.62
CA ILE A 101 -0.60 -9.02 0.25
C ILE A 101 -0.74 -10.55 0.22
N TRP A 102 -1.57 -11.06 -0.67
CA TRP A 102 -1.79 -12.49 -0.84
C TRP A 102 -1.16 -12.97 -2.14
N LEU A 103 -0.34 -14.02 -2.05
CA LEU A 103 0.27 -14.67 -3.21
C LEU A 103 -0.17 -16.13 -3.23
N ALA A 104 -0.49 -16.64 -4.42
CA ALA A 104 -0.87 -18.03 -4.61
C ALA A 104 -0.22 -18.60 -5.86
N VAL A 105 0.47 -19.73 -5.72
CA VAL A 105 1.01 -20.52 -6.81
C VAL A 105 -0.10 -21.42 -7.34
N MET A 106 -0.37 -21.33 -8.63
CA MET A 106 -1.48 -22.01 -9.29
C MET A 106 -0.97 -22.91 -10.41
N GLU A 107 -1.52 -24.12 -10.50
CA GLU A 107 -1.35 -25.03 -11.64
C GLU A 107 -2.50 -24.81 -12.63
N PRO A 108 -2.24 -24.42 -13.90
CA PRO A 108 -3.27 -24.32 -14.90
C PRO A 108 -3.77 -25.72 -15.30
N ARG A 109 -5.08 -25.85 -15.53
CA ARG A 109 -5.70 -27.08 -16.01
C ARG A 109 -6.58 -26.78 -17.21
N CYS A 110 -6.57 -27.67 -18.19
CA CYS A 110 -7.32 -27.48 -19.44
C CYS A 110 -8.83 -27.69 -19.24
N CYS A 111 -9.21 -28.72 -18.48
CA CYS A 111 -10.61 -29.16 -18.35
C CYS A 111 -11.15 -29.00 -16.91
N ALA A 112 -10.50 -28.18 -16.09
CA ALA A 112 -10.89 -27.91 -14.70
C ALA A 112 -10.42 -26.52 -14.28
N PRO A 113 -11.00 -25.91 -13.23
CA PRO A 113 -10.45 -24.68 -12.65
C PRO A 113 -8.97 -24.85 -12.31
N PRO A 114 -8.14 -23.79 -12.25
CA PRO A 114 -6.75 -23.92 -11.80
C PRO A 114 -6.64 -24.53 -10.40
N ARG A 115 -5.60 -25.33 -10.14
CA ARG A 115 -5.34 -25.92 -8.82
C ARG A 115 -4.47 -24.98 -7.99
N LEU A 116 -4.81 -24.78 -6.72
CA LEU A 116 -3.89 -24.16 -5.77
C LEU A 116 -2.76 -25.14 -5.41
N MET A 117 -1.52 -24.72 -5.55
CA MET A 117 -0.33 -25.50 -5.15
C MET A 117 0.22 -25.04 -3.80
N GLY A 118 0.07 -23.75 -3.49
CA GLY A 118 0.49 -23.15 -2.23
C GLY A 118 0.16 -21.66 -2.21
N GLU A 119 -0.01 -21.10 -1.03
CA GLU A 119 -0.33 -19.68 -0.84
C GLU A 119 0.37 -19.11 0.38
N VAL A 120 0.47 -17.79 0.41
CA VAL A 120 0.96 -17.03 1.55
C VAL A 120 0.21 -15.69 1.62
N SER A 121 -0.10 -15.25 2.83
CA SER A 121 -0.55 -13.89 3.11
C SER A 121 0.51 -13.20 3.95
N ILE A 122 0.97 -12.04 3.50
CA ILE A 122 2.02 -11.27 4.16
C ILE A 122 1.41 -9.99 4.69
N ASP A 123 1.48 -9.81 6.01
CA ASP A 123 0.98 -8.62 6.70
C ASP A 123 1.88 -7.41 6.42
N LEU A 124 1.30 -6.34 5.87
CA LEU A 124 2.06 -5.14 5.52
C LEU A 124 2.40 -4.28 6.75
N GLY A 125 1.65 -4.40 7.85
CA GLY A 125 1.99 -3.77 9.13
C GLY A 125 3.25 -4.35 9.73
N ALA A 126 3.41 -5.68 9.66
CA ALA A 126 4.63 -6.37 10.05
C ALA A 126 5.83 -5.88 9.23
N ILE A 127 5.70 -5.77 7.91
CA ILE A 127 6.75 -5.19 7.04
C ILE A 127 7.03 -3.74 7.43
N TRP A 128 5.99 -2.92 7.63
CA TRP A 128 6.13 -1.51 7.98
C TRP A 128 6.87 -1.29 9.30
N SER A 129 6.67 -2.20 10.27
CA SER A 129 7.28 -2.14 11.60
C SER A 129 8.73 -2.63 11.65
N GLN A 130 9.26 -3.21 10.56
CA GLN A 130 10.64 -3.67 10.53
C GLN A 130 11.60 -2.48 10.75
N PRO A 131 12.66 -2.66 11.55
CA PRO A 131 13.72 -1.66 11.66
C PRO A 131 14.21 -1.35 10.25
N ARG A 132 14.27 -0.06 9.91
CA ARG A 132 14.94 0.35 8.67
C ARG A 132 16.42 0.15 8.86
N GLU A 133 16.90 -1.07 8.65
CA GLU A 133 18.31 -1.28 8.40
C GLU A 133 18.63 -0.56 7.10
N LEU A 134 19.56 0.38 7.18
CA LEU A 134 20.01 1.21 6.07
C LEU A 134 20.44 0.27 4.92
N PHE A 135 19.66 0.27 3.84
CA PHE A 135 20.12 -0.21 2.54
C PHE A 135 21.17 0.74 1.98
#